data_AF-A0A2M7PQD7-F1
#
_entry.id   AF-A0A2M7PQD7-F1
#
_cell.length_a   1.000
_cell.length_b   1.000
_cell.length_c   1.000
_cell.angle_alpha   90.00
_cell.angle_beta   90.00
_cell.angle_gamma   90.00
#
_symmetry.space_group_name_H-M   'P 1'
#
loop_
_entity.id
_entity.type
_entity.pdbx_description
1 polymer ?
#
loop_
_entity_poly.entity_id
_entity_poly.type
_entity_poly.pdbx_seq_one_letter_code
_entity_poly.pdbx_strand_id
1 'polypeptide(L)' 'YELFDSLVIHTIERDDIQRIRFMEEWTIDPATLQMEKKIYGIAPIARRIDAQGIERWQPLFWLYTDKDFINQLKK' A
#
# COMPACT_ATOMS: atom_id res chain seq x y z
N TYR A 1 9.66 -40.64 -12.77
CA TYR A 1 9.29 -39.62 -11.78
C TYR A 1 8.12 -38.83 -12.35
N GLU A 2 6.98 -38.86 -11.67
CA GLU A 2 5.82 -38.04 -12.03
C GLU A 2 5.97 -36.68 -11.32
N LEU A 3 5.89 -35.60 -12.09
CA LEU A 3 5.89 -34.24 -11.56
C LEU A 3 4.45 -33.89 -11.18
N PHE A 4 4.21 -33.59 -9.91
CA PHE A 4 2.94 -33.06 -9.44
C PHE A 4 3.08 -31.55 -9.27
N ASP A 5 2.20 -30.80 -9.93
CA ASP A 5 2.08 -29.37 -9.67
C ASP A 5 1.35 -29.17 -8.33
N SER A 6 1.88 -28.30 -7.49
CA SER A 6 1.32 -28.02 -6.17
C SER A 6 1.03 -26.53 -6.06
N LEU A 7 -0.25 -26.20 -5.86
CA LEU A 7 -0.69 -24.83 -5.65
C LEU A 7 -0.65 -24.48 -4.16
N VAL A 8 0.19 -23.51 -3.78
CA VAL A 8 0.23 -22.98 -2.42
C VAL A 8 -0.66 -21.75 -2.33
N ILE A 9 -1.71 -21.82 -1.50
CA ILE A 9 -2.63 -20.70 -1.24
C ILE A 9 -2.25 -20.06 0.09
N HIS A 10 -1.97 -18.76 0.04
CA HIS A 10 -1.80 -17.94 1.23
C HIS A 10 -2.98 -16.98 1.35
N THR A 11 -3.91 -17.28 2.25
CA THR A 11 -5.03 -16.39 2.61
C THR A 11 -4.50 -15.20 3.41
N ILE A 12 -5.16 -14.05 3.27
CA ILE A 12 -4.90 -12.85 4.06
C ILE A 12 -6.02 -12.73 5.08
N GLU A 13 -5.66 -12.76 6.36
CA GLU A 13 -6.57 -12.57 7.48
C GLU A 13 -6.57 -11.11 7.94
N ARG A 14 -7.57 -10.72 8.73
CA ARG A 14 -7.66 -9.33 9.24
C ARG A 14 -6.44 -8.95 10.09
N ASP A 15 -5.93 -9.88 10.89
CA ASP A 15 -4.80 -9.65 11.79
C ASP A 15 -3.46 -9.47 11.04
N ASP A 16 -3.42 -9.84 9.76
CA ASP A 16 -2.26 -9.58 8.91
C ASP A 16 -2.15 -8.08 8.56
N ILE A 17 -3.26 -7.34 8.57
CA ILE A 17 -3.31 -5.92 8.21
C ILE A 17 -2.86 -5.07 9.40
N GLN A 18 -1.57 -4.73 9.42
CA GLN A 18 -0.95 -4.08 10.58
C GLN A 18 -0.42 -2.67 10.30
N ARG A 19 -0.43 -2.22 9.03
CA ARG A 19 0.06 -0.88 8.66
C ARG A 19 -0.85 -0.20 7.64
N ILE A 20 -0.72 1.11 7.58
CA ILE A 20 -1.34 1.96 6.56
C ILE A 20 -0.21 2.69 5.82
N ARG A 21 -0.28 2.73 4.49
CA ARG A 21 0.58 3.55 3.64
C ARG A 21 -0.24 4.68 3.03
N PHE A 22 0.36 5.86 2.97
CA PHE A 22 -0.23 7.01 2.32
C PHE A 22 0.44 7.25 0.96
N MET A 23 -0.37 7.60 -0.03
CA MET A 23 0.07 8.28 -1.23
C MET A 23 -0.09 9.77 -0.95
N GLU A 24 1.03 10.46 -0.80
CA GLU A 24 1.08 11.76 -0.16
C GLU A 24 1.99 12.73 -0.91
N GLU A 25 1.62 13.99 -0.84
CA GLU A 25 2.44 15.11 -1.26
C GLU A 25 2.67 16.03 -0.06
N TRP A 26 3.89 16.52 0.03
CA TRP A 26 4.35 17.42 1.07
C TRP A 26 4.76 18.73 0.42
N THR A 27 4.21 19.83 0.92
CA THR A 27 4.58 21.19 0.50
C THR A 27 5.06 21.96 1.73
N ILE A 28 6.00 22.88 1.52
CA ILE A 28 6.50 23.78 2.56
C ILE A 28 6.56 25.20 2.00
N ASP A 29 6.00 26.15 2.74
CA ASP A 29 6.20 27.57 2.49
C ASP A 29 7.54 28.00 3.11
N PRO A 30 8.55 28.39 2.32
CA PRO A 30 9.87 28.74 2.84
C PRO A 30 9.88 30.05 3.64
N ALA A 31 8.90 30.93 3.47
CA ALA A 31 8.83 32.22 4.17
C ALA A 31 8.27 32.04 5.59
N THR A 32 7.29 31.15 5.77
CA THR A 32 6.61 30.91 7.05
C THR A 32 7.03 29.61 7.72
N LEU A 33 7.75 28.74 6.99
CA LEU A 33 8.09 27.36 7.37
C LEU A 33 6.86 26.48 7.68
N GLN A 34 5.68 26.89 7.21
CA GLN A 34 4.48 26.08 7.32
C GLN A 34 4.54 24.92 6.34
N MET A 35 4.25 23.73 6.83
CA MET A 35 4.25 22.49 6.05
C MET A 35 2.83 21.95 5.96
N GLU A 36 2.42 21.59 4.75
CA GLU A 36 1.14 20.93 4.50
C GLU A 36 1.40 19.53 3.94
N LYS A 37 0.57 18.59 4.38
CA LYS A 37 0.56 17.21 3.90
C LYS A 37 -0.80 16.92 3.26
N LYS A 38 -0.81 16.66 1.96
CA LYS A 38 -2.01 16.22 1.24
C LYS A 38 -1.97 14.72 1.00
N ILE A 39 -3.01 14.00 1.44
CA ILE A 39 -3.16 12.55 1.24
C ILE A 39 -4.12 12.32 0.07
N TYR A 40 -3.60 11.74 -1.02
CA TYR A 40 -4.35 11.39 -2.22
C TYR A 40 -4.93 9.97 -2.16
N GLY A 41 -4.27 9.08 -1.42
CA GLY A 41 -4.68 7.69 -1.30
C GLY A 41 -4.16 7.02 -0.05
N ILE A 42 -4.88 5.98 0.37
CA ILE A 42 -4.62 5.20 1.57
C ILE A 42 -4.57 3.72 1.17
N ALA A 43 -3.53 2.99 1.56
CA ALA A 43 -3.41 1.56 1.32
C ALA A 43 -3.22 0.80 2.64
N PRO A 44 -4.14 -0.12 3.00
CA PRO A 44 -3.89 -1.12 4.03
C PRO A 44 -2.73 -2.02 3.59
N ILE A 45 -1.84 -2.33 4.53
CA ILE A 45 -0.64 -3.14 4.29
C ILE A 45 -0.69 -4.38 5.17
N ALA A 46 -0.64 -5.54 4.52
CA ALA A 46 -0.55 -6.83 5.20
C ALA A 46 0.91 -7.25 5.44
N ARG A 47 1.18 -7.80 6.62
CA ARG A 47 2.41 -8.51 6.94
C ARG A 47 2.38 -9.89 6.26
N ARG A 48 3.45 -10.27 5.58
CA ARG A 48 3.61 -11.61 4.99
C ARG A 48 4.99 -12.15 5.25
N ILE A 49 5.12 -13.47 5.26
CA ILE A 49 6.41 -14.16 5.33
C ILE A 49 6.59 -14.84 3.97
N ASP A 50 7.70 -14.56 3.28
CA ASP A 50 7.99 -15.20 2.00
C ASP A 50 8.53 -16.63 2.17
N ALA A 51 8.76 -17.33 1.05
CA ALA A 51 9.24 -18.71 1.07
C ALA A 51 10.62 -18.88 1.73
N GLN A 52 11.37 -17.79 1.91
CA GLN A 52 12.68 -17.77 2.59
C GLN A 52 12.56 -17.40 4.07
N GLY A 53 11.35 -17.22 4.59
CA GLY A 53 11.12 -16.81 5.97
C GLY A 53 11.28 -15.30 6.19
N ILE A 54 11.41 -14.50 5.13
CA ILE A 54 11.63 -13.06 5.23
C ILE A 54 10.30 -12.34 5.33
N GLU A 55 10.20 -11.45 6.31
CA GLU A 55 9.04 -10.60 6.50
C GLU A 55 8.94 -9.52 5.41
N ARG A 56 7.78 -9.46 4.76
CA ARG A 56 7.43 -8.48 3.73
C ARG A 56 6.14 -7.75 4.09
N TRP A 57 6.05 -6.53 3.60
CA TRP A 57 4.93 -5.63 3.82
C TRP A 57 4.24 -5.37 2.49
N GLN A 58 3.12 -6.06 2.25
CA GLN A 58 2.39 -6.03 0.98
C GLN A 58 1.24 -5.02 1.03
N PRO A 59 1.24 -3.98 0.17
CA PRO A 59 0.05 -3.18 -0.05
C PRO A 59 -1.06 -4.00 -0.69
N LEU A 60 -2.29 -3.89 -0.16
CA LEU A 60 -3.42 -4.64 -0.68
C LEU A 60 -4.09 -3.94 -1.86
N PHE A 61 -4.62 -2.73 -1.61
CA PHE A 61 -5.29 -1.92 -2.62
C PHE A 61 -5.28 -0.45 -2.18
N TRP A 62 -5.48 0.46 -3.13
CA TRP A 62 -5.56 1.90 -2.87
C TRP A 62 -7.01 2.35 -2.72
N LEU A 63 -7.27 3.04 -1.62
CA LEU A 63 -8.47 3.85 -1.39
C LEU A 63 -8.12 5.30 -1.73
N TYR A 64 -8.63 5.79 -2.86
CA TYR A 64 -8.39 7.17 -3.28
C TYR A 64 -9.39 8.12 -2.62
N THR A 65 -8.89 9.21 -2.06
CA THR A 65 -9.68 10.21 -1.31
C THR A 65 -9.97 11.46 -2.13
N ASP A 66 -9.30 11.66 -3.26
CA ASP A 66 -9.40 12.84 -4.13
C ASP A 66 -9.87 12.43 -5.55
N LYS A 67 -11.04 12.91 -5.97
CA LYS A 67 -11.64 12.58 -7.28
C LYS A 67 -10.89 13.22 -8.44
N ASP A 68 -10.36 14.42 -8.25
CA ASP A 68 -9.64 15.14 -9.29
C ASP A 68 -8.31 14.45 -9.57
N PHE A 69 -7.64 13.99 -8.51
CA PHE A 69 -6.46 13.15 -8.63
C PHE A 69 -6.74 11.86 -9.43
N ILE A 70 -7.85 11.17 -9.16
CA ILE A 70 -8.24 9.97 -9.93
C ILE A 70 -8.41 10.30 -11.42
N ASN A 71 -8.98 11.46 -11.74
CA ASN A 71 -9.18 11.87 -13.14
C ASN A 71 -7.86 12.17 -13.86
N GLN A 72 -6.85 12.67 -13.15
CA GLN A 72 -5.51 12.90 -13.70
C GLN A 72 -4.79 11.58 -14.03
N LEU A 73 -4.96 10.54 -13.21
CA LEU A 73 -4.36 9.22 -13.44
C LEU A 73 -4.89 8.47 -14.67
N LYS A 74 -6.07 8.86 -15.19
CA LYS A 74 -6.72 8.19 -16.34
C LYS A 74 -6.24 8.70 -17.70
N LYS A 75 -5.37 9.71 -17.72
CA LYS A 75 -4.76 10.25 -18.94
C LYS A 75 -3.40 9.62 -19.17
#